data_AF-A0A1F1ZSY5-F1
#
_entry.id   AF-A0A1F1ZSY5-F1
#
_cell.length_a   1.000
_cell.length_b   1.000
_cell.length_c   1.000
_cell.angle_alpha   90.00
_cell.angle_beta   90.00
_cell.angle_gamma   90.00
#
_symmetry.space_group_name_H-M   'P 1'
#
loop_
_entity.id
_entity.type
_entity.pdbx_description
1 polymer ?
#
loop_
_entity_poly.entity_id
_entity_poly.type
_entity_poly.pdbx_seq_one_letter_code
_entity_poly.pdbx_strand_id
1 'polypeptide(L)'
;MHEFYKQVPADDILGPMYPDDDLEGAEDRLRWFLAQYWGGPQEFNIQRGHPRLRMRHARFHIDEAARDRWLELMSKAMATVDEDTLPDAHRAAMWDHMERVANMLINAPSGHPDLSKGSPQEPNAR
;
A
#
# COMPACT_ATOMS: atom_id res chain seq x y z
N MET A 1 -6.56 -6.32 -5.43
CA MET A 1 -5.15 -6.00 -5.09
C MET A 1 -4.31 -5.96 -6.36
N HIS A 2 -4.41 -6.98 -7.20
CA HIS A 2 -3.82 -7.00 -8.53
C HIS A 2 -3.98 -5.70 -9.34
N GLU A 3 -5.21 -5.19 -9.47
CA GLU A 3 -5.46 -3.94 -10.20
C GLU A 3 -4.79 -2.71 -9.56
N PHE A 4 -4.54 -2.70 -8.25
CA PHE A 4 -3.74 -1.65 -7.61
C PHE A 4 -2.27 -1.79 -8.01
N TYR A 5 -1.69 -2.99 -7.87
CA TYR A 5 -0.28 -3.23 -8.19
C TYR A 5 0.08 -3.15 -9.67
N LYS A 6 -0.90 -3.27 -10.60
CA LYS A 6 -0.69 -2.97 -12.02
C LYS A 6 -0.43 -1.49 -12.29
N GLN A 7 -0.92 -0.59 -11.43
CA GLN A 7 -0.77 0.85 -11.59
C GLN A 7 0.54 1.37 -10.98
N VAL A 8 0.95 0.78 -9.85
CA VAL A 8 2.09 1.25 -9.04
C VAL A 8 3.39 1.44 -9.83
N PRO A 9 3.84 0.53 -10.72
CA PRO A 9 5.14 0.67 -11.38
C PRO A 9 5.25 1.89 -12.30
N ALA A 10 4.12 2.35 -12.84
CA ALA A 10 4.06 3.53 -13.70
C ALA A 10 3.79 4.83 -12.92
N ASP A 11 3.60 4.74 -11.60
CA ASP A 11 3.31 5.88 -10.74
C ASP A 11 4.60 6.60 -10.33
N ASP A 12 4.63 7.92 -10.49
CA ASP A 12 5.80 8.77 -10.23
C ASP A 12 6.12 8.94 -8.73
N ILE A 13 5.14 8.73 -7.85
CA ILE A 13 5.26 8.88 -6.40
C ILE A 13 5.50 7.51 -5.75
N LEU A 14 4.63 6.55 -6.06
CA LEU A 14 4.64 5.24 -5.43
C LEU A 14 5.61 4.28 -6.10
N GLY A 15 5.75 4.31 -7.43
CA GLY A 15 6.62 3.40 -8.17
C GLY A 15 8.04 3.30 -7.58
N PRO A 16 8.74 4.43 -7.32
CA PRO A 16 10.06 4.42 -6.70
C PRO A 16 10.14 3.78 -5.30
N MET A 17 9.03 3.60 -4.60
CA MET A 17 8.99 2.95 -3.27
C MET A 17 9.01 1.41 -3.34
N TYR A 18 8.79 0.84 -4.52
CA TYR A 18 8.71 -0.61 -4.72
C TYR A 18 9.90 -1.07 -5.57
N PRO A 19 10.76 -1.96 -5.03
CA PRO A 19 11.74 -2.66 -5.86
C PRO A 19 11.04 -3.47 -6.96
N ASP A 20 11.60 -3.45 -8.18
CA ASP A 20 11.03 -4.15 -9.34
C ASP A 20 10.84 -5.66 -9.10
N ASP A 21 11.67 -6.26 -8.24
CA ASP A 21 11.68 -7.69 -7.90
C ASP A 21 10.78 -8.05 -6.70
N ASP A 22 10.12 -7.09 -6.05
CA ASP A 22 9.30 -7.32 -4.85
C ASP A 22 7.82 -6.95 -5.03
N LEU A 23 7.37 -6.61 -6.25
CA LEU A 23 5.97 -6.25 -6.51
C LEU A 23 4.99 -7.40 -6.21
N GLU A 24 5.29 -8.62 -6.64
CA GLU A 24 4.47 -9.81 -6.35
C GLU A 24 4.40 -10.07 -4.84
N GLY A 25 5.55 -9.99 -4.15
CA GLY A 25 5.62 -10.12 -2.71
C GLY A 25 4.88 -8.99 -1.97
N ALA A 26 4.85 -7.78 -2.52
CA ALA A 26 4.09 -6.66 -1.98
C ALA A 26 2.57 -6.88 -2.13
N GLU A 27 2.15 -7.39 -3.28
CA GLU A 27 0.76 -7.76 -3.52
C GLU A 27 0.26 -8.79 -2.51
N ASP A 28 1.04 -9.86 -2.31
CA ASP A 28 0.71 -10.90 -1.36
C ASP A 28 0.56 -10.37 0.06
N ARG A 29 1.48 -9.52 0.51
CA ARG A 29 1.42 -8.94 1.86
C ARG A 29 0.16 -8.13 2.09
N LEU A 30 -0.24 -7.29 1.13
CA LEU A 30 -1.44 -6.48 1.26
C LEU A 30 -2.70 -7.35 1.20
N ARG A 31 -2.72 -8.34 0.29
CA ARG A 31 -3.80 -9.31 0.17
C ARG A 31 -4.01 -10.08 1.48
N TRP A 32 -2.95 -10.66 2.04
CA TRP A 32 -3.03 -11.40 3.31
C TRP A 32 -3.44 -10.49 4.47
N PHE A 33 -2.90 -9.27 4.52
CA PHE A 33 -3.25 -8.31 5.57
C PHE A 33 -4.75 -7.99 5.56
N LEU A 34 -5.31 -7.62 4.40
CA LEU A 34 -6.72 -7.27 4.27
C LEU A 34 -7.64 -8.48 4.49
N ALA A 35 -7.27 -9.65 3.94
CA ALA A 35 -8.03 -10.88 4.17
C ALA A 35 -8.11 -11.19 5.67
N GLN A 36 -6.98 -11.14 6.38
CA GLN A 36 -6.94 -11.38 7.82
C GLN A 36 -7.71 -10.30 8.61
N TYR A 37 -7.59 -9.02 8.23
CA TYR A 37 -8.28 -7.92 8.91
C TYR A 37 -9.80 -8.10 8.89
N TRP A 38 -10.36 -8.58 7.78
CA TRP A 38 -11.79 -8.83 7.62
C TRP A 38 -12.23 -10.24 8.03
N GLY A 39 -11.42 -10.95 8.84
CA GLY A 39 -11.79 -12.24 9.43
C GLY A 39 -11.48 -13.48 8.58
N GLY A 40 -10.73 -13.31 7.50
CA GLY A 40 -10.19 -14.41 6.69
C GLY A 40 -9.00 -15.12 7.33
N PRO A 41 -8.25 -15.91 6.54
CA PRO A 41 -7.10 -16.69 7.03
C PRO A 41 -6.03 -15.82 7.71
N GLN A 42 -5.34 -16.38 8.71
CA GLN A 42 -4.26 -15.70 9.45
C GLN A 42 -2.91 -15.71 8.72
N GLU A 43 -2.93 -15.77 7.38
CA GLU A 43 -1.74 -15.96 6.54
C GLU A 43 -0.72 -14.85 6.76
N PHE A 44 -1.17 -13.60 6.95
CA PHE A 44 -0.28 -12.49 7.23
C PHE A 44 0.53 -12.73 8.51
N ASN A 45 -0.14 -13.12 9.60
CA ASN A 45 0.56 -13.36 10.86
C ASN A 45 1.49 -14.57 10.77
N ILE A 46 1.09 -15.63 10.06
CA ILE A 46 1.93 -16.82 9.85
C ILE A 46 3.21 -16.45 9.11
N GLN A 47 3.09 -15.71 8.01
CA GLN A 47 4.22 -15.38 7.13
C GLN A 47 5.06 -14.20 7.64
N ARG A 48 4.45 -13.26 8.37
CA ARG A 48 5.07 -11.95 8.70
C ARG A 48 5.13 -11.65 10.18
N GLY A 49 4.43 -12.40 11.03
CA GLY A 49 4.22 -12.06 12.42
C GLY A 49 3.34 -10.81 12.58
N HIS A 50 3.47 -10.15 13.74
CA HIS A 50 2.63 -9.00 14.07
C HIS A 50 2.74 -7.87 13.01
N PRO A 51 1.62 -7.21 12.61
CA PRO A 51 1.62 -6.20 11.56
C PRO A 51 2.62 -5.08 11.76
N ARG A 52 2.66 -4.48 12.97
CA ARG A 52 3.56 -3.36 13.33
C ARG A 52 3.66 -2.32 12.20
N LEU A 53 2.51 -1.89 11.66
CA LEU A 53 2.45 -1.17 10.39
C LEU A 53 3.33 0.08 10.36
N ARG A 54 3.27 0.94 11.39
CA ARG A 54 4.13 2.14 11.48
C ARG A 54 5.61 1.82 11.39
N MET A 55 6.06 0.77 12.09
CA MET A 55 7.47 0.34 12.06
C MET A 55 7.89 -0.11 10.65
N ARG A 56 7.04 -0.86 9.95
CA ARG A 56 7.35 -1.35 8.59
C ARG A 56 7.33 -0.24 7.54
N HIS A 57 6.54 0.81 7.77
CA HIS A 57 6.40 1.95 6.85
C HIS A 57 7.40 3.08 7.15
N ALA A 58 8.05 3.10 8.32
CA ALA A 58 9.01 4.14 8.72
C ALA A 58 10.23 4.28 7.80
N ARG A 59 10.53 3.26 6.97
CA ARG A 59 11.63 3.30 5.98
C ARG A 59 11.30 4.08 4.71
N PHE A 60 10.02 4.41 4.49
CA PHE A 60 9.55 5.13 3.32
C PHE A 60 9.21 6.56 3.70
N HIS A 61 9.43 7.49 2.77
CA HIS A 61 8.95 8.87 2.89
C HIS A 61 7.46 8.90 2.53
N ILE A 62 6.59 8.92 3.53
CA ILE A 62 5.14 8.96 3.34
C ILE A 62 4.64 10.31 3.85
N ASP A 63 4.47 11.24 2.91
CA ASP A 63 3.81 12.52 3.12
C ASP A 63 2.33 12.45 2.67
N GLU A 64 1.63 13.59 2.71
CA GLU A 64 0.23 13.68 2.28
C GLU A 64 0.06 13.32 0.80
N ALA A 65 1.01 13.69 -0.06
CA ALA A 65 0.96 13.38 -1.49
C ALA A 65 1.06 11.86 -1.74
N ALA A 66 1.99 11.18 -1.07
CA ALA A 66 2.08 9.72 -1.12
C ALA A 66 0.80 9.03 -0.60
N ARG A 67 0.23 9.54 0.51
CA ARG A 67 -1.03 9.03 1.07
C ARG A 67 -2.18 9.17 0.07
N ASP A 68 -2.34 10.35 -0.51
CA ASP A 68 -3.43 10.66 -1.43
C ASP A 68 -3.29 9.87 -2.73
N ARG A 69 -2.06 9.72 -3.25
CA ARG A 69 -1.82 8.90 -4.44
C ARG A 69 -2.15 7.44 -4.18
N TRP A 70 -1.79 6.90 -3.01
CA TRP A 70 -2.13 5.53 -2.64
C TRP A 70 -3.65 5.31 -2.61
N LEU A 71 -4.40 6.24 -2.01
CA LEU A 71 -5.86 6.19 -1.98
C LEU A 71 -6.48 6.32 -3.37
N GLU A 72 -5.93 7.18 -4.23
CA GLU A 72 -6.36 7.33 -5.61
C GLU A 72 -6.22 6.03 -6.41
N LEU A 73 -5.04 5.40 -6.39
CA LEU A 73 -4.82 4.14 -7.10
C LEU A 73 -5.68 3.01 -6.54
N MET A 74 -5.90 2.99 -5.22
CA MET A 74 -6.78 2.01 -4.57
C MET A 74 -8.24 2.22 -4.96
N SER A 75 -8.70 3.48 -5.03
CA SER A 75 -10.05 3.81 -5.50
C SER A 75 -10.28 3.33 -6.93
N LYS A 76 -9.33 3.60 -7.84
CA LYS A 76 -9.35 3.07 -9.22
C LYS A 76 -9.41 1.55 -9.26
N ALA A 77 -8.63 0.87 -8.42
CA ALA A 77 -8.63 -0.59 -8.33
C ALA A 77 -9.94 -1.15 -7.75
N MET A 78 -10.56 -0.47 -6.79
CA MET A 78 -11.87 -0.88 -6.26
C MET A 78 -12.97 -0.70 -7.30
N ALA A 79 -12.90 0.35 -8.12
CA ALA A 79 -13.88 0.64 -9.17
C ALA A 79 -13.92 -0.44 -10.28
N THR A 80 -12.92 -1.32 -10.37
CA THR A 80 -12.95 -2.46 -11.32
C THR A 80 -13.77 -3.64 -10.82
N VAL A 81 -14.24 -3.62 -9.58
CA VAL A 81 -15.04 -4.69 -8.97
C VAL A 81 -16.50 -4.25 -8.99
N ASP A 82 -17.37 -5.07 -9.59
CA ASP A 82 -18.80 -4.81 -9.67
C ASP A 82 -19.50 -4.87 -8.30
N GLU A 83 -20.74 -4.36 -8.26
CA GLU A 83 -21.56 -4.29 -7.06
C GLU A 83 -22.02 -5.66 -6.57
N ASP A 84 -22.22 -6.63 -7.47
CA ASP A 84 -22.59 -8.01 -7.11
C ASP A 84 -21.47 -8.70 -6.32
N THR A 85 -20.22 -8.39 -6.66
CA THR A 85 -19.02 -8.91 -5.99
C THR A 85 -18.67 -8.11 -4.74
N LEU A 86 -18.76 -6.78 -4.80
CA LEU A 86 -18.48 -5.89 -3.68
C LEU A 86 -19.61 -4.85 -3.53
N PRO A 87 -20.64 -5.18 -2.74
CA PRO A 87 -21.74 -4.27 -2.45
C PRO A 87 -21.28 -2.96 -1.81
N ASP A 88 -22.02 -1.88 -2.07
CA ASP A 88 -21.65 -0.52 -1.67
C ASP A 88 -21.40 -0.34 -0.17
N ALA A 89 -22.17 -1.01 0.69
CA ALA A 89 -21.94 -0.97 2.13
C ALA A 89 -20.57 -1.57 2.53
N HIS A 90 -20.14 -2.63 1.86
CA HIS A 90 -18.83 -3.25 2.10
C HIS A 90 -17.71 -2.42 1.48
N ARG A 91 -17.94 -1.85 0.29
CA ARG A 91 -17.05 -0.89 -0.35
C ARG A 91 -16.75 0.31 0.55
N ALA A 92 -17.80 0.91 1.13
CA ALA A 92 -17.67 2.02 2.07
C ALA A 92 -16.88 1.62 3.33
N ALA A 93 -17.20 0.47 3.93
CA ALA A 93 -16.48 0.00 5.11
C ALA A 93 -14.98 -0.28 4.84
N MET A 94 -14.67 -0.84 3.66
CA MET A 94 -13.29 -1.02 3.20
C MET A 94 -12.58 0.31 2.99
N TRP A 95 -13.23 1.26 2.32
CA TRP A 95 -12.68 2.59 2.08
C TRP A 95 -12.38 3.34 3.38
N ASP A 96 -13.33 3.37 4.30
CA ASP A 96 -13.19 3.97 5.63
C ASP A 96 -12.00 3.39 6.41
N HIS A 97 -11.80 2.07 6.33
CA HIS A 97 -10.66 1.41 6.94
C HIS A 97 -9.34 1.83 6.28
N MET A 98 -9.29 1.77 4.95
CA MET A 98 -8.11 2.13 4.17
C MET A 98 -7.69 3.58 4.41
N GLU A 99 -8.63 4.52 4.41
CA GLU A 99 -8.38 5.94 4.69
C GLU A 99 -7.81 6.15 6.10
N ARG A 100 -8.39 5.52 7.14
CA ARG A 100 -7.86 5.58 8.50
C ARG A 100 -6.43 5.05 8.60
N VAL A 101 -6.15 3.91 7.96
CA VAL A 101 -4.82 3.30 7.99
C VAL A 101 -3.83 4.18 7.22
N ALA A 102 -4.18 4.65 6.02
CA ALA A 102 -3.33 5.49 5.20
C ALA A 102 -2.95 6.80 5.92
N ASN A 103 -3.92 7.45 6.57
CA ASN A 103 -3.69 8.63 7.42
C ASN A 103 -2.73 8.35 8.59
N MET A 104 -2.86 7.19 9.23
CA MET A 104 -2.01 6.79 10.36
C MET A 104 -0.55 6.51 9.96
N LEU A 105 -0.30 6.22 8.68
CA LEU A 105 1.02 5.86 8.15
C LEU A 105 1.84 7.05 7.66
N ILE A 106 1.27 8.25 7.53
CA ILE A 106 2.02 9.47 7.24
C ILE A 106 3.13 9.64 8.29
N ASN A 107 4.36 9.81 7.81
CA ASN A 107 5.56 9.82 8.65
C ASN A 107 6.60 10.88 8.25
N ALA A 108 6.31 11.68 7.22
CA ALA A 108 7.22 12.68 6.68
C ALA A 108 6.51 14.04 6.50
N PRO A 109 7.25 15.16 6.54
CA PRO A 109 6.69 16.46 6.19
C PRO A 109 6.36 16.52 4.70
N SER A 110 5.44 17.41 4.32
CA SER A 110 5.11 17.69 2.92
C SER A 110 6.34 18.09 2.13
N GLY A 111 6.41 17.63 0.87
CA GLY A 111 7.49 17.98 -0.05
C GLY A 111 8.16 16.74 -0.62
N HIS A 112 7.35 15.88 -1.23
CA HIS A 112 7.76 14.59 -1.77
C HIS A 112 9.08 14.70 -2.56
N PRO A 113 10.13 13.92 -2.21
CA PRO A 113 11.41 14.00 -2.89
C PRO A 113 11.26 13.56 -4.35
N ASP A 114 11.89 14.30 -5.27
CA ASP A 114 11.99 13.93 -6.68
C ASP A 114 12.93 12.72 -6.82
N LEU A 115 12.37 11.52 -6.78
CA LEU A 115 13.11 10.25 -6.92
C LEU A 115 13.40 9.89 -8.39
N SER A 116 12.92 10.68 -9.37
CA SER A 116 13.26 10.50 -10.79
C SER A 116 14.74 10.86 -11.07
N LYS A 117 15.36 11.59 -10.15
CA LYS A 117 16.79 11.90 -10.15
C LYS A 117 17.48 10.94 -9.20
N GLY A 118 17.85 9.77 -9.72
CA GLY A 118 18.44 8.67 -8.96
C GLY A 118 19.41 9.16 -7.87
N SER A 119 19.04 8.89 -6.62
CA SER A 119 19.98 8.94 -5.50
C SER A 119 20.50 7.52 -5.27
N PRO A 120 21.82 7.33 -5.08
CA PRO A 120 22.44 6.02 -5.02
C PRO A 120 21.82 5.18 -3.90
N GLN A 121 21.33 4.00 -4.27
CA GLN A 121 21.01 2.96 -3.32
C GLN A 121 22.32 2.56 -2.63
N GLU A 122 22.52 2.97 -1.37
CA GLU A 122 23.64 2.44 -0.60
C GLU A 122 23.42 0.93 -0.39
N PRO A 123 24.37 0.07 -0.78
CA PRO A 123 24.26 -1.35 -0.54
C PRO A 123 24.66 -1.69 0.90
N ASN A 124 23.70 -2.24 1.63
CA ASN A 124 23.85 -3.25 2.67
C ASN A 124 24.53 -2.85 4.01
N ALA A 125 23.75 -2.87 5.09
CA ALA A 125 24.26 -3.06 6.44
C ALA A 125 23.74 -4.41 6.97
N ARG A 126 24.71 -5.22 7.39
CA ARG A 126 24.66 -6.63 7.79
C ARG A 126 23.62 -6.98 8.86
#